data_AF-A0A6M3KV91-F1
#
_entry.id   AF-A0A6M3KV91-F1
#
_cell.length_a   1.000
_cell.length_b   1.000
_cell.length_c   1.000
_cell.angle_alpha   90.00
_cell.angle_beta   90.00
_cell.angle_gamma   90.00
#
_symmetry.space_group_name_H-M   'P 1'
#
loop_
_entity.id
_entity.type
_entity.pdbx_description
1 polymer ?
#
loop_
_entity_poly.entity_id
_entity_poly.type
_entity_poly.pdbx_seq_one_letter_code
_entity_poly.pdbx_strand_id
1 'polypeptide(L)'
;MSYHEKGYHRVDRIVTTLLDGRTVAKGVTTQLVVAGDVYITVTVPNLNFIEEVLHIEVYTDPSCAIENGFGNKNIVENVVGITIAGLAEGTTITLEIIAIGV
;
A
#
# COMPACT_ATOMS: atom_id res chain seq x y z
N MET A 1 -17.82 11.63 -19.14
CA MET A 1 -16.49 11.92 -18.58
C MET A 1 -15.84 10.60 -18.23
N SER A 2 -15.11 9.98 -19.15
CA SER A 2 -14.32 8.78 -18.84
C SER A 2 -13.02 9.23 -18.18
N TYR A 3 -12.92 9.02 -16.87
CA TYR A 3 -11.65 9.14 -16.18
C TYR A 3 -10.71 8.08 -16.76
N HIS A 4 -9.53 8.48 -17.23
CA HIS A 4 -8.46 7.53 -17.52
C HIS A 4 -7.97 6.96 -16.18
N GLU A 5 -8.62 5.87 -15.75
CA GLU A 5 -8.56 5.23 -14.42
C GLU A 5 -7.18 4.71 -13.98
N LYS A 6 -6.15 4.70 -14.83
CA LYS A 6 -4.85 4.11 -14.42
C LYS A 6 -4.01 5.02 -13.52
N GLY A 7 -4.19 6.35 -13.58
CA GLY A 7 -3.37 7.29 -12.81
C GLY A 7 -4.03 7.79 -11.52
N TYR A 8 -5.36 7.89 -11.48
CA TYR A 8 -6.06 8.52 -10.34
C TYR A 8 -6.17 7.60 -9.11
N HIS A 9 -6.04 6.29 -9.31
CA HIS A 9 -6.13 5.32 -8.21
C HIS A 9 -4.78 5.10 -7.51
N ARG A 10 -3.64 5.40 -8.13
CA ARG A 10 -2.31 5.06 -7.57
C ARG A 10 -1.56 6.27 -7.01
N VAL A 11 -2.26 7.10 -6.25
CA VAL A 11 -1.69 8.32 -5.66
C VAL A 11 -2.05 8.43 -4.19
N ASP A 12 -1.10 8.95 -3.44
CA ASP A 12 -1.27 9.38 -2.07
C ASP A 12 -2.40 10.42 -1.95
N ARG A 13 -3.33 10.20 -1.03
CA ARG A 13 -4.43 11.15 -0.78
C ARG A 13 -5.17 10.89 0.51
N ILE A 14 -5.83 11.92 1.02
CA ILE A 14 -6.95 11.77 1.96
C ILE A 14 -8.13 11.18 1.19
N VAL A 15 -8.73 10.12 1.73
CA VAL A 15 -9.93 9.49 1.19
C VAL A 15 -11.18 10.16 1.79
N THR A 16 -11.19 10.35 3.11
CA THR A 16 -12.26 11.07 3.81
C THR A 16 -11.81 11.42 5.24
N THR A 17 -12.53 12.31 5.90
CA THR A 17 -12.43 12.56 7.34
C THR A 17 -13.75 12.17 8.00
N LEU A 18 -13.68 11.41 9.07
CA LEU A 18 -14.84 10.96 9.83
C LEU A 18 -15.33 12.07 10.77
N LEU A 19 -16.58 11.95 11.22
CA LEU A 19 -17.20 12.93 12.12
C LEU A 19 -16.51 13.02 13.49
N ASP A 20 -15.77 11.99 13.89
CA ASP A 20 -14.98 11.96 15.12
C ASP A 20 -13.58 12.58 14.98
N GLY A 21 -13.25 13.13 13.79
CA GLY A 21 -11.99 13.79 13.51
C GLY A 21 -10.88 12.88 12.98
N ARG A 22 -11.11 11.56 12.90
CA ARG A 22 -10.13 10.64 12.29
C ARG A 22 -10.10 10.79 10.77
N THR A 23 -8.93 10.56 10.19
CA THR A 23 -8.71 10.63 8.75
C THR A 23 -8.53 9.24 8.18
N VAL A 24 -9.24 8.95 7.09
CA VAL A 24 -8.96 7.81 6.22
C VAL A 24 -8.08 8.32 5.09
N ALA A 25 -6.89 7.76 4.97
CA ALA A 25 -5.92 8.15 3.96
C ALA A 25 -5.40 6.94 3.20
N LYS A 26 -4.85 7.19 2.03
CA LYS A 26 -4.23 6.20 1.18
C LYS A 26 -2.75 6.56 0.97
N GLY A 27 -1.90 5.57 1.18
CA GLY A 27 -0.48 5.60 0.81
C GLY A 27 -0.21 4.66 -0.35
N VAL A 28 0.72 5.04 -1.23
CA VAL A 28 1.14 4.25 -2.38
C VAL A 28 2.66 4.19 -2.45
N THR A 29 3.23 3.02 -2.73
CA THR A 29 4.66 2.88 -2.99
C THR A 29 4.91 1.88 -4.10
N THR A 30 5.88 2.19 -4.97
CA THR A 30 6.32 1.32 -6.05
C THR A 30 7.79 0.97 -5.85
N GLN A 31 8.13 -0.31 -6.00
CA GLN A 31 9.49 -0.82 -5.83
C GLN A 31 9.79 -1.90 -6.87
N LEU A 32 11.05 -1.99 -7.30
CA LEU A 32 11.55 -3.11 -8.10
C LEU A 32 11.97 -4.26 -7.18
N VAL A 33 11.50 -5.47 -7.47
CA VAL A 33 11.93 -6.69 -6.79
C VAL A 33 13.32 -7.07 -7.28
N VAL A 34 14.28 -7.08 -6.35
CA VAL A 34 15.69 -7.42 -6.66
C VAL A 34 15.94 -8.92 -6.55
N ALA A 35 15.35 -9.61 -5.56
CA ALA A 35 15.32 -11.07 -5.48
C ALA A 35 14.48 -11.52 -4.26
N GLY A 36 13.83 -12.68 -4.37
CA GLY A 36 13.22 -13.39 -3.24
C GLY A 36 12.05 -12.66 -2.57
N ASP A 37 11.89 -12.90 -1.27
CA ASP A 37 10.87 -12.26 -0.45
C ASP A 37 11.24 -10.80 -0.18
N VAL A 38 10.32 -9.88 -0.44
CA VAL A 38 10.58 -8.44 -0.34
C VAL A 38 9.79 -7.85 0.82
N TYR A 39 10.49 -7.10 1.67
CA TYR A 39 9.87 -6.23 2.66
C TYR A 39 9.67 -4.84 2.07
N ILE A 40 8.41 -4.41 1.97
CA ILE A 40 8.03 -3.13 1.36
C ILE A 40 7.36 -2.28 2.43
N THR A 41 7.76 -1.02 2.51
CA THR A 41 7.16 -0.03 3.40
C THR A 41 6.36 0.97 2.60
N VAL A 42 5.14 1.25 3.05
CA VAL A 42 4.27 2.29 2.51
C VAL A 42 4.03 3.31 3.61
N THR A 43 4.43 4.56 3.37
CA THR A 43 4.01 5.68 4.19
C THR A 43 2.60 6.09 3.79
N VAL A 44 1.69 6.23 4.74
CA VAL A 44 0.34 6.76 4.51
C VAL A 44 0.35 8.25 4.87
N PRO A 45 0.52 9.16 3.90
CA PRO A 45 0.65 10.58 4.19
C PRO A 45 -0.66 11.14 4.73
N ASN A 46 -0.54 12.24 5.48
CA ASN A 46 -1.63 12.91 6.20
C ASN A 46 -2.13 12.15 7.45
N LEU A 47 -1.49 11.03 7.79
CA LEU A 47 -1.57 10.43 9.12
C LEU A 47 -0.23 10.64 9.82
N ASN A 48 -0.27 10.92 11.11
CA ASN A 48 0.85 10.85 12.04
C ASN A 48 0.90 9.47 12.71
N PHE A 49 -0.27 8.87 12.95
CA PHE A 49 -0.41 7.56 13.57
C PHE A 49 -1.52 6.76 12.90
N ILE A 50 -1.21 5.53 12.49
CA ILE A 50 -2.20 4.58 11.96
C ILE A 50 -2.81 3.79 13.12
N GLU A 51 -4.12 3.91 13.28
CA GLU A 51 -4.90 3.08 14.19
C GLU A 51 -5.17 1.70 13.58
N GLU A 52 -5.58 1.68 12.30
CA GLU A 52 -5.96 0.46 11.62
C GLU A 52 -5.73 0.55 10.10
N VAL A 53 -5.36 -0.58 9.50
CA VAL A 53 -5.29 -0.75 8.04
C VAL A 53 -6.59 -1.37 7.56
N LEU A 54 -7.33 -0.64 6.73
CA LEU A 54 -8.64 -1.02 6.23
C LEU A 54 -8.55 -1.85 4.94
N HIS A 55 -7.56 -1.56 4.10
CA HIS A 55 -7.39 -2.27 2.83
C HIS A 55 -5.93 -2.26 2.37
N ILE A 56 -5.52 -3.35 1.72
CA ILE A 56 -4.22 -3.50 1.07
C ILE A 56 -4.50 -4.06 -0.32
N GLU A 57 -4.02 -3.37 -1.34
CA GLU A 57 -4.06 -3.81 -2.73
C GLU A 57 -2.64 -3.86 -3.29
N VAL A 58 -2.36 -4.90 -4.08
CA VAL A 58 -1.04 -5.12 -4.65
C VAL A 58 -1.15 -5.35 -6.15
N TYR A 59 -0.32 -4.61 -6.88
CA TYR A 59 -0.18 -4.73 -8.32
C TYR A 59 1.25 -5.11 -8.67
N THR A 60 1.42 -6.01 -9.64
CA THR A 60 2.71 -6.45 -10.15
C THR A 60 2.81 -6.25 -11.66
N ASP A 61 4.00 -5.91 -12.13
CA ASP A 61 4.35 -5.78 -13.55
C ASP A 61 5.72 -6.45 -13.82
N PRO A 62 5.77 -7.57 -14.57
CA PRO A 62 4.63 -8.26 -15.17
C PRO A 62 3.68 -8.82 -14.10
N SER A 63 2.40 -8.93 -14.48
CA SER A 63 1.37 -9.51 -13.61
C SER A 63 1.74 -10.93 -13.21
N CYS A 64 1.82 -11.17 -11.91
CA CYS A 64 2.11 -12.48 -11.32
C CYS A 64 1.22 -12.73 -10.10
N ALA A 65 0.95 -14.00 -9.84
CA ALA A 65 0.22 -14.41 -8.64
C ALA A 65 1.12 -14.27 -7.41
N ILE A 66 0.57 -13.76 -6.31
CA ILE A 66 1.23 -13.74 -5.02
C ILE A 66 0.96 -15.10 -4.35
N GLU A 67 1.85 -16.06 -4.56
CA GLU A 67 1.60 -17.48 -4.23
C GLU A 67 1.51 -17.75 -2.73
N ASN A 68 2.20 -16.97 -1.90
CA ASN A 68 2.31 -17.19 -0.46
C ASN A 68 1.58 -16.14 0.40
N GLY A 69 0.77 -15.28 -0.23
CA GLY A 69 0.02 -14.21 0.44
C GLY A 69 0.90 -13.10 1.04
N PHE A 70 0.30 -12.31 1.93
CA PHE A 70 1.00 -11.28 2.69
C PHE A 70 1.59 -11.88 3.96
N GLY A 71 2.90 -11.72 4.14
CA GLY A 71 3.60 -12.12 5.36
C GLY A 71 3.39 -11.12 6.49
N ASN A 72 4.44 -10.91 7.30
CA ASN A 72 4.37 -10.02 8.45
C ASN A 72 3.95 -8.60 8.04
N LYS A 73 2.90 -8.10 8.69
CA LYS A 73 2.46 -6.70 8.66
C LYS A 73 2.96 -6.01 9.93
N ASN A 74 3.74 -4.95 9.77
CA ASN A 74 4.20 -4.10 10.86
C ASN A 74 3.68 -2.67 10.65
N ILE A 75 3.19 -2.03 11.70
CA ILE A 75 2.73 -0.64 11.66
C ILE A 75 3.55 0.15 12.68
N VAL A 76 4.22 1.19 12.21
CA VAL A 76 5.01 2.10 13.05
C VAL A 76 4.66 3.51 12.62
N GLU A 77 4.05 4.28 13.52
CA GLU A 77 3.56 5.64 13.24
C GLU A 77 2.61 5.63 12.04
N ASN A 78 3.00 6.28 10.94
CA ASN A 78 2.24 6.34 9.69
C ASN A 78 2.78 5.43 8.59
N VAL A 79 3.65 4.48 8.93
CA VAL A 79 4.29 3.55 8.01
C VAL A 79 3.75 2.15 8.22
N VAL A 80 3.36 1.50 7.12
CA VAL A 80 2.99 0.09 7.10
C VAL A 80 4.05 -0.68 6.32
N GLY A 81 4.70 -1.62 6.98
CA GLY A 81 5.62 -2.56 6.35
C GLY A 81 4.95 -3.92 6.12
N ILE A 82 5.10 -4.46 4.91
CA ILE A 82 4.52 -5.75 4.50
C ILE A 82 5.61 -6.59 3.83
N THR A 83 5.70 -7.86 4.24
CA THR A 83 6.50 -8.86 3.51
C THR A 83 5.66 -9.49 2.41
N ILE A 84 6.18 -9.53 1.18
CA ILE A 84 5.53 -10.20 0.04
C ILE A 84 6.50 -11.24 -0.49
N ALA A 85 6.02 -12.48 -0.52
CA ALA A 85 6.80 -13.65 -0.90
C ALA A 85 6.41 -14.18 -2.27
N GLY A 86 7.35 -14.86 -2.94
CA GLY A 86 7.11 -15.52 -4.23
C GLY A 86 7.10 -14.59 -5.45
N LEU A 87 7.77 -13.44 -5.38
CA LEU A 87 7.95 -12.55 -6.53
C LEU A 87 9.24 -12.86 -7.28
N ALA A 88 9.19 -12.87 -8.61
CA ALA A 88 10.36 -13.02 -9.45
C ALA A 88 11.23 -11.75 -9.43
N GLU A 89 12.54 -11.92 -9.55
CA GLU A 89 13.47 -10.81 -9.79
C GLU A 89 13.06 -10.05 -11.07
N GLY A 90 13.12 -8.72 -11.00
CA GLY A 90 12.74 -7.83 -12.10
C GLY A 90 11.25 -7.46 -12.14
N THR A 91 10.40 -8.04 -11.27
CA THR A 91 9.01 -7.62 -11.14
C THR A 91 8.93 -6.26 -10.45
N THR A 92 8.21 -5.31 -11.05
CA THR A 92 7.83 -4.06 -10.39
C THR A 92 6.57 -4.29 -9.60
N ILE A 93 6.57 -3.90 -8.34
CA ILE A 93 5.44 -4.05 -7.43
C ILE A 93 4.96 -2.67 -6.97
N THR A 94 3.65 -2.48 -6.94
CA THR A 94 2.99 -1.29 -6.39
C THR A 94 2.03 -1.71 -5.30
N LEU A 95 2.22 -1.19 -4.08
CA LEU A 95 1.34 -1.39 -2.94
C LEU A 95 0.49 -0.15 -2.75
N GLU A 96 -0.80 -0.36 -2.54
CA GLU A 96 -1.75 0.66 -2.13
C GLU A 96 -2.34 0.26 -0.78
N ILE A 97 -2.27 1.16 0.20
CA ILE A 97 -2.77 0.90 1.55
C ILE A 97 -3.75 1.99 1.91
N ILE A 98 -4.96 1.59 2.29
CA ILE A 98 -5.95 2.47 2.89
C ILE A 98 -5.94 2.21 4.39
N ALA A 99 -5.71 3.26 5.16
CA ALA A 99 -5.64 3.22 6.61
C ALA A 99 -6.44 4.35 7.25
N ILE A 100 -6.79 4.17 8.52
CA ILE A 100 -7.43 5.17 9.36
C ILE A 100 -6.52 5.55 10.51
N GLY A 101 -6.53 6.83 10.88
CA GLY A 101 -5.78 7.34 12.01
C GLY A 101 -5.89 8.85 12.18
N VAL A 102 -4.88 9.42 12.84
CA VAL A 102 -4.76 10.87 13.15
C VAL A 102 -3.41 11.41 12.71
#